data_AF-A0A514E8E3-F1
#
_entry.id   AF-A0A514E8E3-F1
#
_cell.length_a   1.000
_cell.length_b   1.000
_cell.length_c   1.000
_cell.angle_alpha   90.00
_cell.angle_beta   90.00
_cell.angle_gamma   90.00
#
_symmetry.space_group_name_H-M   'P 1'
#
loop_
_entity.id
_entity.type
_entity.pdbx_description
1 polymer ?
#
loop_
_entity_poly.entity_id
_entity_poly.type
_entity_poly.pdbx_seq_one_letter_code
_entity_poly.pdbx_strand_id
1 'polypeptide(L)' 'MGCGDACPFYPGKPYEEWELDDPAGKGIDEVRPVRDEIRARAEELIASLRPWGAGDPRSTAPPPRHILARGPPTEA' A
#
# COMPACT_ATOMS: atom_id res chain seq x y z
N MET A 1 -11.68 -3.16 -14.98
CA MET A 1 -11.77 -3.53 -13.56
C MET A 1 -12.31 -2.35 -12.78
N GLY A 2 -13.54 -2.41 -12.27
CA GLY A 2 -14.10 -1.30 -11.49
C GLY A 2 -15.57 -1.49 -11.17
N CYS A 3 -15.98 -0.93 -10.05
CA CYS A 3 -17.39 -0.70 -9.68
C CYS A 3 -18.07 0.37 -10.59
N GLY A 4 -17.45 0.75 -11.73
CA GLY A 4 -17.80 1.97 -12.45
C GLY A 4 -17.61 3.22 -11.59
N ASP A 5 -18.46 4.23 -11.79
CA ASP A 5 -18.52 5.47 -11.00
C ASP A 5 -19.12 5.30 -9.59
N ALA A 6 -19.46 4.06 -9.20
CA ALA A 6 -20.20 3.80 -7.97
C ALA A 6 -19.32 3.71 -6.71
N CYS A 7 -18.00 3.91 -6.83
CA CYS A 7 -17.12 3.97 -5.66
C CYS A 7 -17.28 5.34 -4.95
N PRO A 8 -17.78 5.40 -3.70
CA PRO A 8 -17.91 6.65 -2.98
C PRO A 8 -16.53 7.25 -2.69
N PHE A 9 -16.36 8.55 -2.94
CA PHE A 9 -15.16 9.26 -2.52
C PHE A 9 -15.19 9.47 -1.00
N TYR A 10 -14.19 8.92 -0.32
CA TYR A 10 -13.99 9.13 1.12
C TYR A 10 -12.88 10.16 1.37
N PRO A 11 -13.18 11.30 2.03
CA PRO A 11 -12.18 12.30 2.36
C PRO A 11 -11.13 11.75 3.35
N GLY A 12 -9.90 12.24 3.22
CA GLY A 12 -8.76 11.84 4.07
C GLY A 12 -8.07 10.53 3.69
N LYS A 13 -8.48 9.88 2.59
CA LYS A 13 -7.77 8.76 1.99
C LYS A 13 -6.97 9.23 0.77
N PRO A 14 -5.67 8.92 0.67
CA PRO A 14 -4.97 9.10 -0.60
C PRO A 14 -5.54 8.11 -1.61
N TYR A 15 -5.92 8.61 -2.78
CA TYR A 15 -6.29 7.80 -3.93
C TYR A 15 -5.18 7.88 -4.95
N GLU A 16 -4.90 6.77 -5.60
CA GLU A 16 -3.94 6.67 -6.69
C GLU A 16 -4.65 6.06 -7.88
N GLU A 17 -4.47 6.69 -9.05
CA GLU A 17 -5.02 6.24 -10.31
C GLU A 17 -3.86 5.79 -11.20
N TRP A 18 -3.97 4.57 -11.72
CA TRP A 18 -2.96 4.00 -12.61
C TRP A 18 -3.56 3.82 -13.99
N GLU A 19 -2.96 4.49 -14.97
CA GLU A 19 -3.23 4.23 -16.37
C GLU A 19 -2.58 2.87 -16.75
N LEU A 20 -3.43 1.93 -17.16
CA LEU A 20 -3.06 0.55 -17.50
C LEU A 20 -3.88 0.11 -18.70
N ASP A 21 -3.25 -0.61 -19.62
CA ASP A 21 -3.95 -1.22 -20.74
C ASP A 21 -4.97 -2.26 -20.26
N ASP A 22 -6.18 -2.27 -20.84
CA ASP A 22 -7.19 -3.26 -20.50
C ASP A 22 -6.78 -4.65 -21.02
N PRO A 23 -6.61 -5.65 -20.14
CA PRO A 23 -6.28 -7.01 -20.54
C PRO A 23 -7.49 -7.80 -21.07
N ALA A 24 -8.71 -7.26 -20.97
CA ALA A 24 -9.92 -7.98 -21.36
C ALA A 24 -9.91 -8.39 -22.84
N GLY A 25 -10.14 -9.68 -23.10
CA GLY A 25 -10.18 -10.24 -24.46
C GLY A 25 -8.80 -10.47 -25.10
N LYS A 26 -7.69 -10.14 -24.43
CA LYS A 26 -6.33 -10.33 -24.95
C LYS A 26 -5.78 -11.73 -24.63
N GLY A 27 -4.76 -12.14 -25.39
CA GLY A 27 -4.04 -13.39 -25.15
C GLY A 27 -3.12 -13.32 -23.93
N ILE A 28 -2.71 -14.47 -23.38
CA ILE A 28 -1.89 -14.53 -22.16
C ILE A 28 -0.56 -13.75 -22.27
N ASP A 29 0.00 -13.69 -23.47
CA ASP A 29 1.27 -12.99 -23.72
C ASP A 29 1.12 -11.47 -23.63
N GLU A 30 -0.07 -10.93 -23.90
CA GLU A 30 -0.39 -9.51 -23.75
C GLU A 30 -0.84 -9.16 -22.33
N VAL A 31 -1.44 -10.11 -21.62
CA VAL A 31 -1.89 -9.92 -20.22
C VAL A 31 -0.70 -9.92 -19.25
N ARG A 32 0.33 -10.74 -19.50
CA ARG A 32 1.49 -10.87 -18.61
C ARG A 32 2.21 -9.53 -18.36
N PRO A 33 2.55 -8.72 -19.38
CA PRO A 33 3.14 -7.40 -19.17
C PRO A 33 2.30 -6.50 -18.27
N VAL A 34 0.98 -6.41 -18.51
CA VAL A 34 0.07 -5.58 -17.70
C VAL A 34 0.07 -6.05 -16.23
N ARG A 35 0.03 -7.37 -16.00
CA ARG A 35 0.12 -7.92 -14.64
C ARG A 35 1.45 -7.57 -13.98
N ASP A 36 2.55 -7.66 -14.71
CA ASP A 36 3.90 -7.44 -14.17
C ASP A 36 4.11 -5.95 -13.84
N GLU A 37 3.52 -5.05 -14.61
CA GLU A 37 3.46 -3.62 -14.31
C GLU A 37 2.65 -3.33 -13.04
N ILE A 38 1.46 -3.94 -12.90
CA ILE A 38 0.66 -3.85 -11.67
C ILE A 38 1.45 -4.34 -10.47
N ARG A 39 2.18 -5.46 -10.61
CA ARG A 39 3.01 -6.01 -9.54
C ARG A 39 4.06 -4.99 -9.09
N ALA A 40 4.82 -4.42 -10.03
CA ALA A 40 5.89 -3.48 -9.71
C ALA A 40 5.34 -2.25 -8.95
N ARG A 41 4.25 -1.65 -9.45
CA ARG A 41 3.59 -0.52 -8.78
C ARG A 41 3.05 -0.87 -7.40
N ALA A 42 2.45 -2.05 -7.24
CA ALA A 42 1.95 -2.51 -5.95
C ALA A 42 3.08 -2.72 -4.93
N GLU A 43 4.22 -3.26 -5.36
CA GLU A 43 5.41 -3.43 -4.52
C GLU A 43 5.97 -2.08 -4.07
N GLU A 44 6.08 -1.10 -4.97
CA GLU A 44 6.49 0.27 -4.66
C GLU A 44 5.52 0.96 -3.69
N LEU A 45 4.21 0.84 -3.94
CA LEU A 45 3.18 1.38 -3.05
C LEU A 45 3.33 0.79 -1.65
N ILE A 46 3.42 -0.55 -1.53
CA ILE A 46 3.60 -1.22 -0.23
C ILE A 46 4.85 -0.72 0.49
N ALA A 47 5.97 -0.52 -0.22
CA ALA A 47 7.19 0.02 0.36
C ALA A 47 7.04 1.46 0.85
N SER A 48 6.24 2.27 0.14
CA SER A 48 5.95 3.66 0.52
C SER A 48 4.96 3.80 1.68
N LEU A 49 4.08 2.80 1.87
CA LEU A 49 3.08 2.81 2.92
C LEU A 49 3.76 2.63 4.28
N ARG A 50 3.64 3.64 5.14
CA ARG A 50 3.89 3.46 6.58
C ARG A 50 3.00 2.31 7.06
N PRO A 51 3.48 1.39 7.92
CA PRO A 51 2.65 0.32 8.45
C PRO A 51 1.32 0.87 8.95
N TRP A 52 0.24 0.37 8.36
CA TRP A 52 -1.11 0.63 8.78
C TRP A 52 -1.20 0.28 10.27
N GLY A 53 -1.25 1.29 11.14
CA GLY A 53 -1.23 1.09 12.59
C GLY A 53 -0.38 2.07 13.40
N ALA A 54 0.52 2.84 12.77
CA ALA A 54 1.18 3.96 13.44
C ALA A 54 0.26 5.19 13.48
N GLY A 55 -0.92 5.05 14.09
CA GLY A 55 -1.91 6.11 14.33
C GLY A 55 -3.39 5.79 14.05
N ASP A 56 -3.75 4.58 13.58
CA ASP A 56 -5.16 4.22 13.34
C ASP A 56 -5.84 3.74 14.64
N PRO A 57 -6.89 4.44 15.15
CA PRO A 57 -7.60 4.02 16.36
C PRO A 57 -8.37 2.69 16.21
N ARG A 58 -8.46 2.14 14.99
CA ARG A 58 -9.10 0.85 14.71
C ARG A 58 -8.12 -0.30 14.50
N SER A 59 -6.81 -0.04 14.55
CA SER A 59 -5.80 -1.10 14.45
C SER A 59 -5.77 -1.92 15.75
N THR A 60 -6.02 -3.23 15.65
CA THR A 60 -5.80 -4.18 16.76
C THR A 60 -4.36 -4.69 16.83
N ALA A 61 -3.51 -4.32 15.86
CA ALA A 61 -2.10 -4.68 15.88
C ALA A 61 -1.38 -3.88 16.98
N PRO A 62 -0.58 -4.53 17.85
CA PRO A 62 0.18 -3.81 18.86
C PRO A 62 1.14 -2.83 18.17
N PRO A 63 1.33 -1.61 18.72
CA PRO A 63 2.27 -0.67 18.13
C PRO A 63 3.67 -1.30 18.08
N PRO A 64 4.48 -1.00 17.05
CA PRO A 64 5.85 -1.49 17.01
C PRO A 64 6.53 -1.03 18.31
N ARG A 65 7.02 -1.99 19.10
CA ARG A 65 7.80 -1.68 20.30
C ARG A 65 8.95 -0.82 19.82
N HIS A 66 8.93 0.46 20.17
CA HIS A 66 10.08 1.34 19.96
C HIS A 66 11.31 0.56 20.43
N ILE A 67 12.22 0.26 19.50
CA ILE A 67 13.60 -0.08 19.84
C ILE A 67 14.12 1.21 20.46
N LEU A 68 13.85 1.40 21.75
CA LEU A 68 14.53 2.36 22.58
C LEU A 68 15.98 1.90 22.55
N ALA A 69 16.74 2.50 21.64
CA ALA A 69 18.17 2.49 21.69
C ALA A 69 18.58 2.82 23.13
N ARG A 70 19.39 1.92 23.70
CA ARG A 70 19.97 1.95 25.04
C ARG A 70 20.26 3.40 25.46
N GLY A 71 19.69 3.82 26.59
CA GLY A 71 20.17 5.01 27.30
C GLY A 71 21.64 4.84 27.69
N PRO A 72 22.40 5.93 27.83
CA PRO A 72 23.81 5.87 28.23
C PRO A 72 23.95 5.25 29.64
N PRO A 73 25.07 4.57 29.95
CA PRO A 73 25.33 4.11 31.31
C PRO A 73 25.51 5.33 32.21
N THR A 74 24.67 5.47 33.23
CA THR A 74 24.84 6.45 34.30
C THR A 74 26.13 6.12 35.06
N GLU A 75 27.05 7.09 35.16
CA GLU A 75 28.14 7.11 36.15
C GLU A 75 27.56 7.12 37.57
N ALA A 76 27.92 6.14 38.39
CA ALA A 76 28.14 6.21 39.84
C ALA A 76 28.72 4.89 40.36
#